data_AF-A0A8K0LMJ2-F1
#
_entry.id   AF-A0A8K0LMJ2-F1
#
_cell.length_a   1.000
_cell.length_b   1.000
_cell.length_c   1.000
_cell.angle_alpha   90.00
_cell.angle_beta   90.00
_cell.angle_gamma   90.00
#
_symmetry.space_group_name_H-M   'P 1'
#
loop_
_entity.id
_entity.type
_entity.pdbx_description
1 polymer ?
#
loop_
_entity_poly.entity_id
_entity_poly.type
_entity_poly.pdbx_seq_one_letter_code
_entity_poly.pdbx_strand_id
1 'polypeptide(L)'
;MSRFTLAAVALAGLASGVLGADLKTCGQTQYDPTQYVCHENQFLCPITAGEPLSNCAGACYSKFMYSCTDNVLALLPATSNPFTLTADNPGLPIHGKLVTASDFHWTINGETKSYCPGQVGDSCPKGDKTIIAAGGGGISMNVMVPGGQLAFLDPYWNIGYTQAHSASIPSGSVTTGFAALEGGGLINLNGAGWGWGACPPRASGGGGPAWNLVAKNATNAEKYAECLPINLKINSVASGTIGAWQYT
;
A
#
# COMPACT_ATOMS: atom_id res chain seq x y z
N MET A 1 -73.61 6.84 34.55
CA MET A 1 -73.39 5.52 33.92
C MET A 1 -72.92 5.74 32.49
N SER A 2 -71.62 5.58 32.21
CA SER A 2 -71.15 5.02 30.94
C SER A 2 -69.67 4.72 31.07
N ARG A 3 -69.31 3.46 30.84
CA ARG A 3 -67.94 2.93 30.87
C ARG A 3 -67.32 3.22 29.50
N PHE A 4 -66.11 3.77 29.45
CA PHE A 4 -65.29 3.76 28.25
C PHE A 4 -64.04 2.94 28.49
N THR A 5 -63.96 1.84 27.74
CA THR A 5 -62.97 0.78 27.80
C THR A 5 -61.69 1.20 27.09
N LEU A 6 -60.53 0.91 27.68
CA LEU A 6 -59.23 0.98 27.02
C LEU A 6 -59.16 -0.01 25.85
N ALA A 7 -58.62 0.45 24.71
CA ALA A 7 -58.00 -0.42 23.72
C ALA A 7 -56.58 0.09 23.48
N ALA A 8 -55.60 -0.57 24.10
CA ALA A 8 -54.19 -0.36 23.81
C ALA A 8 -53.82 -1.19 22.57
N VAL A 9 -53.58 -0.51 21.45
CA VAL A 9 -53.06 -1.14 20.23
C VAL A 9 -51.56 -1.36 20.44
N ALA A 10 -51.14 -2.61 20.60
CA ALA A 10 -49.74 -2.97 20.59
C ALA A 10 -49.22 -2.87 19.14
N LEU A 11 -48.43 -1.85 18.85
CA LEU A 11 -47.58 -1.84 17.65
C LEU A 11 -46.48 -2.89 17.86
N ALA A 12 -46.62 -4.05 17.21
CA ALA A 12 -45.50 -4.95 16.99
C ALA A 12 -44.50 -4.28 16.05
N GLY A 13 -43.43 -3.72 16.60
CA GLY A 13 -42.30 -3.25 15.82
C GLY A 13 -41.63 -4.44 15.14
N LEU A 14 -41.68 -4.45 13.81
CA LEU A 14 -40.80 -5.28 13.00
C LEU A 14 -39.37 -4.75 13.20
N ALA A 15 -38.62 -5.39 14.09
CA ALA A 15 -37.18 -5.26 14.13
C ALA A 15 -36.63 -5.91 12.87
N SER A 16 -36.45 -5.12 11.82
CA SER A 16 -35.65 -5.49 10.67
C SER A 16 -34.27 -5.86 11.18
N GLY A 17 -33.89 -7.14 10.99
CA GLY A 17 -32.59 -7.65 11.35
C GLY A 17 -31.49 -6.87 10.65
N VAL A 18 -30.86 -5.96 11.39
CA VAL A 18 -29.48 -5.62 11.14
C VAL A 18 -28.71 -6.90 11.45
N LEU A 19 -28.09 -7.51 10.44
CA LEU A 19 -27.09 -8.56 10.65
C LEU A 19 -26.10 -7.99 11.66
N GLY A 20 -26.17 -8.46 12.91
CA GLY A 20 -25.37 -7.94 13.99
C GLY A 20 -23.91 -8.11 13.63
N ALA A 21 -23.15 -7.02 13.60
CA ALA A 21 -21.70 -7.14 13.63
C ALA A 21 -21.37 -8.01 14.85
N ASP A 22 -20.56 -9.06 14.66
CA ASP A 22 -20.06 -9.92 15.75
C ASP A 22 -19.11 -9.10 16.63
N LEU A 23 -19.68 -8.22 17.44
CA LEU A 23 -18.95 -7.33 18.33
C LEU A 23 -18.21 -8.16 19.36
N LYS A 24 -16.93 -7.81 19.58
CA LYS A 24 -16.07 -8.40 20.60
C LYS A 24 -15.84 -7.41 21.74
N THR A 25 -15.34 -7.90 22.87
CA THR A 25 -15.00 -7.07 24.02
C THR A 25 -13.49 -6.93 24.18
N CYS A 26 -13.02 -5.72 24.46
CA CYS A 26 -11.67 -5.40 24.89
C CYS A 26 -11.78 -4.69 26.24
N GLY A 27 -11.51 -5.42 27.32
CA GLY A 27 -11.85 -4.97 28.66
C GLY A 27 -13.37 -4.82 28.80
N GLN A 28 -13.84 -3.60 29.04
CA GLN A 28 -15.28 -3.27 29.13
C GLN A 28 -15.85 -2.66 27.85
N THR A 29 -15.02 -2.45 26.82
CA THR A 29 -15.43 -1.79 25.58
C THR A 29 -15.79 -2.81 24.52
N GLN A 30 -16.98 -2.68 23.92
CA GLN A 30 -17.33 -3.43 22.71
C GLN A 30 -16.68 -2.80 21.48
N TYR A 31 -16.21 -3.64 20.55
CA TYR A 31 -15.57 -3.19 19.32
C TYR A 31 -15.91 -4.11 18.14
N ASP A 32 -15.85 -3.55 16.93
CA ASP A 32 -15.95 -4.30 15.69
C ASP A 32 -14.57 -4.89 15.32
N PRO A 33 -14.41 -6.24 15.30
CA PRO A 33 -13.13 -6.87 14.99
C PRO A 33 -12.67 -6.69 13.54
N THR A 34 -13.51 -6.13 12.66
CA THR A 34 -13.11 -5.73 11.30
C THR A 34 -12.45 -4.36 11.25
N GLN A 35 -12.65 -3.53 12.29
CA GLN A 35 -12.12 -2.16 12.37
C GLN A 35 -11.01 -1.99 13.42
N TYR A 36 -10.99 -2.84 14.45
CA TYR A 36 -10.03 -2.75 15.54
C TYR A 36 -9.47 -4.11 15.95
N VAL A 37 -8.28 -4.08 16.52
CA VAL A 37 -7.64 -5.18 17.23
C VAL A 37 -7.48 -4.80 18.71
N CYS A 38 -7.74 -5.75 19.59
CA CYS A 38 -7.56 -5.60 21.02
C CYS A 38 -6.21 -6.18 21.47
N HIS A 39 -5.41 -5.37 22.16
CA HIS A 39 -4.15 -5.76 22.76
C HIS A 39 -4.32 -5.90 24.28
N GLU A 40 -3.84 -7.02 24.81
CA GLU A 40 -3.80 -7.32 26.26
C GLU A 40 -5.15 -7.17 26.99
N ASN A 41 -6.27 -7.31 26.27
CA ASN A 41 -7.61 -7.08 26.78
C ASN A 41 -7.84 -5.69 27.40
N GLN A 42 -7.04 -4.69 27.00
CA GLN A 42 -7.05 -3.36 27.62
C GLN A 42 -6.96 -2.21 26.62
N PHE A 43 -6.37 -2.43 25.45
CA PHE A 43 -6.07 -1.35 24.52
C PHE A 43 -6.52 -1.68 23.09
N LEU A 44 -7.29 -0.78 22.48
CA LEU A 44 -7.77 -0.93 21.11
C LEU A 44 -6.87 -0.18 20.13
N CYS A 45 -6.46 -0.88 19.08
CA CYS A 45 -5.79 -0.27 17.94
C CYS A 45 -6.61 -0.44 16.66
N PRO A 46 -6.68 0.58 15.79
CA PRO A 46 -7.41 0.47 14.54
C PRO A 46 -6.69 -0.47 13.58
N ILE A 47 -7.44 -1.03 12.64
CA ILE A 47 -6.93 -1.73 11.46
C ILE A 47 -6.82 -0.71 10.34
N THR A 48 -5.61 -0.49 9.82
CA THR A 48 -5.34 0.51 8.77
C THR A 48 -4.75 -0.18 7.55
N ALA A 49 -5.36 -0.02 6.38
CA ALA A 49 -4.92 -0.67 5.14
C ALA A 49 -4.75 -2.20 5.26
N GLY A 50 -5.59 -2.83 6.10
CA GLY A 50 -5.52 -4.26 6.40
C GLY A 50 -4.49 -4.65 7.45
N GLU A 51 -3.68 -3.70 7.95
CA GLU A 51 -2.76 -3.92 9.06
C GLU A 51 -3.47 -3.69 10.39
N PRO A 52 -3.60 -4.71 11.25
CA PRO A 52 -3.94 -4.51 12.65
C PRO A 52 -2.76 -3.83 13.35
N LEU A 53 -2.90 -2.53 13.65
CA LEU A 53 -1.82 -1.77 14.27
C LEU A 53 -1.44 -2.39 15.62
N SER A 54 -0.14 -2.36 15.92
CA SER A 54 0.41 -2.95 17.15
C SER A 54 0.44 -1.92 18.28
N ASN A 55 0.45 -2.38 19.53
CA ASN A 55 0.60 -1.51 20.70
C ASN A 55 2.07 -1.46 21.14
N CYS A 56 2.58 -0.27 21.43
CA CYS A 56 3.80 -0.05 22.18
C CYS A 56 3.55 1.01 23.25
N ALA A 57 3.68 0.68 24.53
CA ALA A 57 3.52 1.62 25.65
C ALA A 57 2.23 2.47 25.59
N GLY A 58 1.12 1.89 25.13
CA GLY A 58 -0.16 2.61 25.03
C GLY A 58 -0.31 3.49 23.77
N ALA A 59 0.51 3.27 22.75
CA ALA A 59 0.35 3.89 21.43
C ALA A 59 0.23 2.84 20.32
N CYS A 60 -0.66 3.08 19.37
CA CYS A 60 -0.76 2.26 18.15
C CYS A 60 0.32 2.65 17.15
N TYR A 61 0.97 1.65 16.55
CA TYR A 61 1.99 1.87 15.53
C TYR A 61 1.90 0.85 14.40
N SER A 62 2.36 1.27 13.21
CA SER A 62 2.53 0.40 12.05
C SER A 62 3.88 -0.31 12.12
N LYS A 63 3.86 -1.64 12.00
CA LYS A 63 5.03 -2.49 11.86
C LYS A 63 5.76 -2.30 10.53
N PHE A 64 5.15 -1.64 9.55
CA PHE A 64 5.85 -1.21 8.33
C PHE A 64 6.80 -0.03 8.57
N MET A 65 6.64 0.68 9.69
CA MET A 65 7.41 1.87 10.02
C MET A 65 8.25 1.74 11.28
N TYR A 66 7.73 1.07 12.30
CA TYR A 66 8.34 1.05 13.62
C TYR A 66 8.51 -0.36 14.18
N SER A 67 9.42 -0.47 15.12
CA SER A 67 9.58 -1.61 16.03
C SER A 67 9.33 -1.15 17.47
N CYS A 68 8.97 -2.09 18.33
CA CYS A 68 8.81 -1.86 19.76
C CYS A 68 9.64 -2.89 20.52
N THR A 69 10.59 -2.42 21.32
CA THR A 69 11.44 -3.26 22.17
C THR A 69 11.49 -2.63 23.56
N ASP A 70 11.21 -3.40 24.61
CA ASP A 70 11.18 -2.92 25.99
C ASP A 70 10.31 -1.66 26.19
N ASN A 71 9.14 -1.62 25.54
CA ASN A 71 8.22 -0.48 25.52
C ASN A 71 8.79 0.82 24.90
N VAL A 72 9.89 0.71 24.16
CA VAL A 72 10.48 1.83 23.40
C VAL A 72 10.15 1.65 21.93
N LEU A 73 9.42 2.62 21.38
CA LEU A 73 9.12 2.69 19.95
C LEU A 73 10.31 3.29 19.20
N ALA A 74 10.76 2.61 18.15
CA ALA A 74 11.85 3.07 17.29
C ALA A 74 11.48 2.93 15.81
N LEU A 75 11.83 3.93 15.00
CA LEU A 75 11.71 3.85 13.54
C LEU A 75 12.61 2.72 13.02
N LEU A 76 12.09 1.95 12.08
CA LEU A 76 12.88 0.95 11.36
C LEU A 76 14.03 1.63 10.58
N PRO A 77 15.18 0.95 10.42
CA PRO A 77 16.29 1.52 9.66
C PRO A 77 15.94 1.64 8.18
N ALA A 78 16.49 2.67 7.51
CA ALA A 78 16.37 2.76 6.07
C ALA A 78 17.10 1.59 5.39
N THR A 79 16.52 1.03 4.33
CA THR A 79 17.19 -0.02 3.54
C THR A 79 18.35 0.56 2.74
N SER A 80 19.47 -0.17 2.72
CA SER A 80 20.63 0.11 1.88
C SER A 80 20.75 -0.87 0.70
N ASN A 81 19.91 -1.91 0.67
CA ASN A 81 19.88 -2.91 -0.38
C ASN A 81 18.78 -2.59 -1.40
N PRO A 82 18.93 -3.03 -2.66
CA PRO A 82 17.80 -3.07 -3.56
C PRO A 82 16.72 -4.01 -3.04
N PHE A 83 15.48 -3.83 -3.49
CA PHE A 83 14.35 -4.63 -3.03
C PHE A 83 13.28 -4.80 -4.11
N THR A 84 12.41 -5.79 -3.90
CA THR A 84 11.10 -5.85 -4.56
C THR A 84 10.01 -5.42 -3.58
N LEU A 85 8.82 -5.13 -4.10
CA LEU A 85 7.65 -4.81 -3.29
C LEU A 85 6.54 -5.82 -3.49
N THR A 86 5.82 -6.11 -2.41
CA THR A 86 4.56 -6.87 -2.45
C THR A 86 3.45 -6.08 -1.77
N ALA A 87 2.24 -6.14 -2.31
CA ALA A 87 1.07 -5.58 -1.66
C ALA A 87 0.73 -6.37 -0.39
N ASP A 88 0.49 -5.66 0.70
CA ASP A 88 0.11 -6.25 1.99
C ASP A 88 -1.21 -5.67 2.46
N ASN A 89 -2.27 -6.48 2.33
CA ASN A 89 -3.53 -6.35 3.04
C ASN A 89 -4.21 -7.74 3.04
N PRO A 90 -4.13 -8.52 4.13
CA PRO A 90 -4.62 -9.90 4.18
C PRO A 90 -6.11 -10.09 3.84
N GLY A 91 -6.91 -9.02 3.92
CA GLY A 91 -8.32 -9.03 3.55
C GLY A 91 -8.60 -8.91 2.04
N LEU A 92 -7.57 -8.73 1.21
CA LEU A 92 -7.70 -8.48 -0.22
C LEU A 92 -7.11 -9.61 -1.09
N PRO A 93 -7.67 -9.87 -2.29
CA PRO A 93 -7.15 -10.88 -3.21
C PRO A 93 -5.75 -10.56 -3.77
N ILE A 94 -5.32 -9.31 -3.64
CA ILE A 94 -3.99 -8.84 -4.06
C ILE A 94 -2.91 -8.96 -2.97
N HIS A 95 -3.25 -9.47 -1.78
CA HIS A 95 -2.26 -9.73 -0.74
C HIS A 95 -1.13 -10.65 -1.25
N GLY A 96 0.12 -10.28 -0.96
CA GLY A 96 1.31 -11.02 -1.37
C GLY A 96 1.64 -10.92 -2.86
N LYS A 97 0.85 -10.19 -3.67
CA LYS A 97 1.16 -9.98 -5.09
C LYS A 97 2.27 -8.96 -5.27
N LEU A 98 3.13 -9.20 -6.25
CA LEU A 98 4.27 -8.34 -6.56
C LEU A 98 3.83 -7.02 -7.19
N VAL A 99 4.57 -5.96 -6.87
CA VAL A 99 4.61 -4.74 -7.68
C VAL A 99 5.44 -5.00 -8.93
N THR A 100 4.93 -4.59 -10.08
CA THR A 100 5.51 -4.81 -11.41
C THR A 100 5.62 -3.50 -12.19
N ALA A 101 6.68 -3.35 -12.95
CA ALA A 101 6.97 -2.18 -13.77
C ALA A 101 6.55 -2.48 -15.21
N SER A 102 5.61 -1.70 -15.74
CA SER A 102 5.08 -1.88 -17.09
C SER A 102 4.55 -0.54 -17.59
N ASP A 103 4.84 -0.24 -18.85
CA ASP A 103 4.34 0.94 -19.56
C ASP A 103 4.64 2.24 -18.78
N PHE A 104 5.85 2.35 -18.24
CA PHE A 104 6.33 3.45 -17.38
C PHE A 104 5.57 3.68 -16.06
N HIS A 105 4.75 2.72 -15.63
CA HIS A 105 4.00 2.75 -14.37
C HIS A 105 4.32 1.57 -13.46
N TRP A 106 4.06 1.73 -12.16
CA TRP A 106 4.01 0.58 -11.25
C TRP A 106 2.58 0.08 -11.11
N THR A 107 2.44 -1.22 -11.25
CA THR A 107 1.19 -1.97 -11.11
C THR A 107 1.37 -3.08 -10.09
N ILE A 108 0.29 -3.76 -9.71
CA ILE A 108 0.31 -4.89 -8.78
C ILE A 108 -0.29 -6.09 -9.50
N ASN A 109 0.33 -7.27 -9.36
CA ASN A 109 -0.10 -8.50 -10.03
C ASN A 109 -0.10 -8.37 -11.57
N GLY A 110 0.77 -7.53 -12.12
CA GLY A 110 1.03 -7.44 -13.56
C GLY A 110 2.22 -8.29 -13.99
N GLU A 111 2.73 -7.97 -15.18
CA GLU A 111 3.98 -8.52 -15.72
C GLU A 111 5.04 -7.41 -15.72
N THR A 112 6.27 -7.72 -15.34
CA THR A 112 7.38 -6.76 -15.46
C THR A 112 7.81 -6.72 -16.92
N LYS A 113 7.72 -5.55 -17.54
CA LYS A 113 8.22 -5.31 -18.90
C LYS A 113 9.59 -4.66 -18.84
N SER A 114 10.50 -5.21 -19.62
CA SER A 114 11.88 -4.75 -19.69
C SER A 114 12.42 -4.89 -21.11
N TYR A 115 13.50 -4.16 -21.38
CA TYR A 115 14.18 -4.21 -22.66
C TYR A 115 15.68 -4.39 -22.46
N CYS A 116 16.28 -5.22 -23.31
CA CYS A 116 17.70 -5.45 -23.41
C CYS A 116 18.17 -5.15 -24.84
N PRO A 117 19.12 -4.22 -25.05
CA PRO A 117 19.72 -3.98 -26.35
C PRO A 117 20.57 -5.17 -26.80
N GLY A 118 20.53 -5.48 -28.11
CA GLY A 118 21.30 -6.59 -28.67
C GLY A 118 22.82 -6.45 -28.46
N GLN A 119 23.33 -5.23 -28.31
CA GLN A 119 24.75 -4.95 -28.03
C GLN A 119 25.17 -5.35 -26.60
N VAL A 120 24.23 -5.41 -25.67
CA VAL A 120 24.48 -5.86 -24.28
C VAL A 120 24.39 -7.38 -24.20
N GLY A 121 23.45 -7.97 -24.96
CA GLY A 121 23.29 -9.42 -25.11
C GLY A 121 23.15 -10.13 -23.75
N ASP A 122 23.90 -11.21 -23.58
CA ASP A 122 23.82 -12.08 -22.39
C ASP A 122 24.24 -11.40 -21.08
N SER A 123 24.80 -10.19 -21.14
CA SER A 123 25.11 -9.40 -19.93
C SER A 123 23.87 -8.74 -19.31
N CYS A 124 22.71 -8.79 -19.98
CA CYS A 124 21.48 -8.24 -19.44
C CYS A 124 20.98 -9.03 -18.22
N PRO A 125 20.49 -8.33 -17.18
CA PRO A 125 19.69 -8.97 -16.16
C PRO A 125 18.42 -9.58 -16.76
N LYS A 126 17.82 -10.53 -16.03
CA LYS A 126 16.63 -11.26 -16.49
C LYS A 126 15.45 -10.36 -16.85
N GLY A 127 15.27 -9.23 -16.15
CA GLY A 127 14.20 -8.29 -16.46
C GLY A 127 12.79 -8.80 -16.13
N ASP A 128 12.68 -9.85 -15.29
CA ASP A 128 11.43 -10.53 -14.94
C ASP A 128 10.83 -10.05 -13.60
N LYS A 129 11.56 -9.21 -12.85
CA LYS A 129 11.14 -8.63 -11.57
C LYS A 129 11.48 -7.16 -11.51
N THR A 130 10.58 -6.37 -10.92
CA THR A 130 10.84 -4.98 -10.57
C THR A 130 11.73 -4.89 -9.34
N ILE A 131 13.00 -4.56 -9.56
CA ILE A 131 13.97 -4.24 -8.51
C ILE A 131 14.06 -2.71 -8.38
N ILE A 132 13.94 -2.23 -7.15
CA ILE A 132 13.91 -0.81 -6.78
C ILE A 132 15.13 -0.51 -5.90
N ALA A 133 15.67 0.69 -6.05
CA ALA A 133 16.64 1.27 -5.13
C ALA A 133 16.04 2.50 -4.45
N ALA A 134 16.49 2.80 -3.24
CA ALA A 134 16.06 3.98 -2.48
C ALA A 134 17.28 4.73 -1.94
N GLY A 135 17.15 6.05 -1.81
CA GLY A 135 18.21 6.89 -1.27
C GLY A 135 17.83 8.37 -1.26
N GLY A 136 18.30 9.13 -0.28
CA GLY A 136 18.08 10.58 -0.20
C GLY A 136 16.59 11.00 -0.16
N GLY A 137 15.69 10.12 0.30
CA GLY A 137 14.25 10.35 0.30
C GLY A 137 13.55 10.11 -1.05
N GLY A 138 14.29 9.65 -2.07
CA GLY A 138 13.76 9.25 -3.38
C GLY A 138 13.83 7.75 -3.61
N ILE A 139 13.22 7.32 -4.72
CA ILE A 139 13.24 5.94 -5.21
C ILE A 139 13.56 5.91 -6.71
N SER A 140 14.23 4.87 -7.17
CA SER A 140 14.58 4.66 -8.57
C SER A 140 14.45 3.20 -8.95
N MET A 141 14.35 2.95 -10.25
CA MET A 141 14.46 1.59 -10.77
C MET A 141 15.91 1.15 -10.70
N ASN A 142 16.18 -0.05 -10.18
CA ASN A 142 17.56 -0.56 -10.10
C ASN A 142 17.96 -1.21 -11.43
N VAL A 143 18.54 -0.40 -12.31
CA VAL A 143 18.79 -0.71 -13.73
C VAL A 143 20.24 -0.52 -14.12
N MET A 144 20.65 -1.14 -15.23
CA MET A 144 21.99 -0.99 -15.81
C MET A 144 22.11 0.23 -16.75
N VAL A 145 20.99 0.68 -17.35
CA VAL A 145 21.01 1.71 -18.37
C VAL A 145 21.65 3.02 -17.88
N PRO A 146 22.58 3.62 -18.64
CA PRO A 146 23.18 4.91 -18.27
C PRO A 146 22.13 6.01 -18.10
N GLY A 147 22.25 6.75 -17.00
CA GLY A 147 21.27 7.75 -16.57
C GLY A 147 20.16 7.20 -15.68
N GLY A 148 19.99 5.88 -15.62
CA GLY A 148 19.00 5.21 -14.77
C GLY A 148 17.56 5.49 -15.19
N GLN A 149 16.62 5.14 -14.30
CA GLN A 149 15.21 5.50 -14.40
C GLN A 149 14.71 5.94 -13.03
N LEU A 150 14.25 7.17 -12.93
CA LEU A 150 13.79 7.79 -11.68
C LEU A 150 12.31 7.48 -11.48
N ALA A 151 11.92 7.02 -10.30
CA ALA A 151 10.52 6.88 -9.95
C ALA A 151 9.97 8.20 -9.39
N PHE A 152 8.70 8.48 -9.67
CA PHE A 152 8.02 9.71 -9.28
C PHE A 152 6.53 9.46 -9.05
N LEU A 153 5.89 10.34 -8.29
CA LEU A 153 4.44 10.49 -8.27
C LEU A 153 4.06 11.57 -9.27
N ASP A 154 3.20 11.25 -10.23
CA ASP A 154 2.67 12.23 -11.17
C ASP A 154 1.71 13.23 -10.45
N PRO A 155 1.27 14.32 -11.10
CA PRO A 155 0.32 15.28 -10.52
C PRO A 155 -1.03 14.66 -10.12
N TYR A 156 -1.30 13.46 -10.61
CA TYR A 156 -2.48 12.68 -10.31
C TYR A 156 -2.24 11.64 -9.22
N TRP A 157 -1.04 11.54 -8.65
CA TRP A 157 -0.63 10.59 -7.63
C TRP A 157 -0.54 9.13 -8.10
N ASN A 158 -0.42 8.89 -9.41
CA ASN A 158 0.06 7.60 -9.91
C ASN A 158 1.57 7.52 -9.72
N ILE A 159 2.06 6.33 -9.39
CA ILE A 159 3.51 6.09 -9.39
C ILE A 159 3.97 5.68 -10.79
N GLY A 160 4.94 6.41 -11.30
CA GLY A 160 5.57 6.19 -12.59
C GLY A 160 7.09 6.19 -12.48
N TYR A 161 7.75 5.91 -13.59
CA TYR A 161 9.19 6.02 -13.70
C TYR A 161 9.59 6.55 -15.08
N THR A 162 10.73 7.24 -15.14
CA THR A 162 11.17 7.86 -16.38
C THR A 162 11.53 6.81 -17.43
N GLN A 163 11.31 7.16 -18.70
CA GLN A 163 11.91 6.43 -19.80
C GLN A 163 13.44 6.48 -19.68
N ALA A 164 14.11 5.40 -20.07
CA ALA A 164 15.56 5.40 -20.16
C ALA A 164 16.10 6.55 -21.03
N HIS A 165 17.23 7.12 -20.63
CA HIS A 165 17.87 8.28 -21.29
C HIS A 165 17.01 9.55 -21.31
N SER A 166 15.92 9.60 -20.55
CA SER A 166 15.04 10.76 -20.43
C SER A 166 14.86 11.15 -18.96
N ALA A 167 14.96 12.44 -18.68
CA ALA A 167 14.58 13.03 -17.40
C ALA A 167 13.17 13.64 -17.43
N SER A 168 12.41 13.44 -18.52
CA SER A 168 11.08 14.02 -18.68
C SER A 168 10.08 13.38 -17.71
N ILE A 169 9.44 14.22 -16.91
CA ILE A 169 8.32 13.87 -16.02
C ILE A 169 7.21 14.91 -16.19
N PRO A 170 5.94 14.56 -15.93
CA PRO A 170 4.85 15.54 -15.96
C PRO A 170 5.10 16.71 -15.00
N SER A 171 4.75 17.93 -15.41
CA SER A 171 4.86 19.12 -14.55
C SER A 171 4.00 18.97 -13.29
N GLY A 172 4.59 19.20 -12.11
CA GLY A 172 3.94 18.99 -10.81
C GLY A 172 4.20 17.61 -10.20
N SER A 173 5.02 16.78 -10.84
CA SER A 173 5.44 15.49 -10.27
C SER A 173 6.34 15.67 -9.03
N VAL A 174 6.31 14.69 -8.13
CA VAL A 174 7.10 14.64 -6.89
C VAL A 174 8.07 13.47 -6.96
N THR A 175 9.35 13.72 -6.68
CA THR A 175 10.43 12.72 -6.79
C THR A 175 11.05 12.32 -5.45
N THR A 176 10.62 12.98 -4.37
CA THR A 176 11.09 12.74 -3.00
C THR A 176 9.91 12.55 -2.05
N GLY A 177 10.20 12.33 -0.77
CA GLY A 177 9.17 12.05 0.24
C GLY A 177 8.82 10.56 0.32
N PHE A 178 9.79 9.69 0.05
CA PHE A 178 9.68 8.25 0.25
C PHE A 178 10.63 7.78 1.35
N ALA A 179 10.16 6.85 2.18
CA ALA A 179 11.02 6.13 3.12
C ALA A 179 10.91 4.64 2.85
N ALA A 180 12.01 4.01 2.45
CA ALA A 180 12.11 2.57 2.29
C ALA A 180 12.75 1.98 3.56
N LEU A 181 11.95 1.28 4.37
CA LEU A 181 12.35 0.83 5.70
C LEU A 181 12.60 -0.67 5.71
N GLU A 182 13.83 -1.06 6.08
CA GLU A 182 14.28 -2.46 6.12
C GLU A 182 13.43 -3.26 7.13
N GLY A 183 12.96 -4.44 6.72
CA GLY A 183 12.03 -5.25 7.52
C GLY A 183 10.60 -4.69 7.60
N GLY A 184 10.35 -3.52 7.01
CA GLY A 184 9.06 -2.84 6.98
C GLY A 184 8.54 -2.64 5.56
N GLY A 185 8.17 -1.40 5.24
CA GLY A 185 7.57 -1.07 3.95
C GLY A 185 8.15 0.15 3.25
N LEU A 186 7.68 0.36 2.03
CA LEU A 186 7.87 1.62 1.31
C LEU A 186 6.76 2.59 1.74
N ILE A 187 7.14 3.67 2.39
CA ILE A 187 6.24 4.67 2.95
C ILE A 187 6.19 5.90 2.05
N ASN A 188 4.99 6.36 1.74
CA ASN A 188 4.75 7.64 1.09
C ASN A 188 4.54 8.75 2.14
N LEU A 189 5.51 9.65 2.28
CA LEU A 189 5.46 10.79 3.21
C LEU A 189 4.70 11.99 2.62
N ASN A 190 4.45 12.00 1.32
CA ASN A 190 3.70 13.07 0.65
C ASN A 190 2.19 13.03 0.92
N GLY A 191 1.69 11.92 1.48
CA GLY A 191 0.26 11.67 1.69
C GLY A 191 -0.25 11.93 3.10
N ALA A 192 0.54 12.50 4.02
CA ALA A 192 0.15 12.75 5.41
C ALA A 192 -0.49 11.54 6.13
N GLY A 193 0.04 10.33 5.87
CA GLY A 193 -0.41 9.09 6.51
C GLY A 193 -1.53 8.32 5.78
N TRP A 194 -2.03 8.80 4.64
CA TRP A 194 -3.04 8.09 3.84
C TRP A 194 -2.50 6.84 3.12
N GLY A 195 -1.17 6.75 2.93
CA GLY A 195 -0.51 5.56 2.39
C GLY A 195 -0.76 5.30 0.89
N TRP A 196 -0.86 4.02 0.54
CA TRP A 196 -1.00 3.54 -0.84
C TRP A 196 -2.40 3.00 -1.12
N GLY A 197 -2.81 3.08 -2.38
CA GLY A 197 -4.04 2.50 -2.89
C GLY A 197 -3.77 1.60 -4.08
N ALA A 198 -4.44 0.45 -4.13
CA ALA A 198 -4.52 -0.40 -5.29
C ALA A 198 -5.86 -0.18 -5.99
N CYS A 199 -5.83 0.41 -7.18
CA CYS A 199 -7.03 0.61 -7.98
C CYS A 199 -7.29 -0.63 -8.83
N PRO A 200 -8.52 -1.17 -8.83
CA PRO A 200 -8.85 -2.37 -9.59
C PRO A 200 -8.60 -2.18 -11.09
N PRO A 201 -8.26 -3.27 -11.82
CA PRO A 201 -8.16 -3.23 -13.26
C PRO A 201 -9.48 -2.73 -13.85
N ARG A 202 -9.44 -1.67 -14.65
CA ARG A 202 -10.62 -1.19 -15.38
C ARG A 202 -10.80 -2.06 -16.62
N ALA A 203 -11.94 -2.72 -16.74
CA ALA A 203 -12.24 -3.72 -17.77
C ALA A 203 -12.36 -3.17 -19.22
N SER A 204 -11.99 -1.92 -19.48
CA SER A 204 -12.13 -1.32 -20.81
C SER A 204 -10.81 -1.35 -21.59
N GLY A 205 -10.61 -2.38 -22.42
CA GLY A 205 -9.69 -2.31 -23.57
C GLY A 205 -8.49 -3.26 -23.61
N GLY A 206 -8.43 -4.29 -22.76
CA GLY A 206 -7.34 -5.28 -22.80
C GLY A 206 -6.20 -5.05 -21.79
N GLY A 207 -6.39 -4.16 -20.82
CA GLY A 207 -5.54 -4.11 -19.62
C GLY A 207 -5.77 -5.39 -18.80
N GLY A 208 -4.72 -6.20 -18.63
CA GLY A 208 -4.78 -7.49 -17.95
C GLY A 208 -5.20 -7.42 -16.47
N PRO A 209 -4.89 -8.44 -15.65
CA PRO A 209 -5.32 -8.53 -14.25
C PRO A 209 -4.60 -7.55 -13.30
N ALA A 210 -3.85 -6.59 -13.83
CA ALA A 210 -2.97 -5.71 -13.08
C ALA A 210 -3.74 -4.56 -12.42
N TRP A 211 -3.46 -4.30 -11.16
CA TRP A 211 -4.03 -3.19 -10.41
C TRP A 211 -3.10 -1.98 -10.52
N ASN A 212 -3.66 -0.78 -10.72
CA ASN A 212 -2.86 0.43 -10.75
C ASN A 212 -2.47 0.84 -9.32
N LEU A 213 -1.20 1.16 -9.09
CA LEU A 213 -0.71 1.62 -7.79
C LEU A 213 -0.75 3.15 -7.73
N VAL A 214 -1.38 3.68 -6.70
CA VAL A 214 -1.50 5.13 -6.48
C VAL A 214 -1.13 5.50 -5.05
N ALA A 215 -0.68 6.72 -4.86
CA ALA A 215 -0.57 7.35 -3.55
C ALA A 215 -1.89 8.01 -3.16
N LYS A 216 -2.38 7.74 -1.95
CA LYS A 216 -3.58 8.39 -1.40
C LYS A 216 -3.18 9.61 -0.57
N ASN A 217 -4.07 10.61 -0.53
CA ASN A 217 -3.98 11.77 0.34
C ASN A 217 -5.38 12.37 0.55
N ALA A 218 -5.46 13.42 1.38
CA ALA A 218 -6.72 14.07 1.71
C ALA A 218 -7.43 14.73 0.51
N THR A 219 -6.70 15.15 -0.53
CA THR A 219 -7.26 15.88 -1.68
C THR A 219 -7.70 14.96 -2.82
N ASN A 220 -7.29 13.68 -2.80
CA ASN A 220 -7.60 12.70 -3.85
C ASN A 220 -8.49 11.54 -3.38
N ALA A 221 -9.02 11.61 -2.14
CA ALA A 221 -9.83 10.55 -1.53
C ALA A 221 -11.05 10.17 -2.39
N GLU A 222 -11.78 11.15 -2.93
CA GLU A 222 -12.95 10.89 -3.81
C GLU A 222 -12.53 10.26 -5.13
N LYS A 223 -11.46 10.77 -5.75
CA LYS A 223 -10.92 10.24 -7.02
C LYS A 223 -10.52 8.77 -6.90
N TYR A 224 -10.00 8.36 -5.74
CA TYR A 224 -9.52 7.01 -5.47
C TYR A 224 -10.41 6.26 -4.47
N ALA A 225 -11.71 6.56 -4.44
CA ALA A 225 -12.68 5.89 -3.59
C ALA A 225 -12.79 4.38 -3.89
N GLU A 226 -12.60 3.99 -5.17
CA GLU A 226 -12.60 2.58 -5.59
C GLU A 226 -11.27 1.86 -5.31
N CYS A 227 -10.22 2.59 -4.93
CA CYS A 227 -8.90 2.01 -4.72
C CYS A 227 -8.77 1.52 -3.27
N LEU A 228 -8.42 0.24 -3.16
CA LEU A 228 -8.35 -0.47 -1.88
C LEU A 228 -7.04 -0.10 -1.17
N PRO A 229 -7.09 0.24 0.13
CA PRO A 229 -5.90 0.65 0.86
C PRO A 229 -4.97 -0.56 1.07
N ILE A 230 -3.68 -0.37 0.84
CA ILE A 230 -2.66 -1.41 1.03
C ILE A 230 -1.40 -0.82 1.66
N ASN A 231 -0.62 -1.69 2.29
CA ASN A 231 0.79 -1.41 2.57
C ASN A 231 1.67 -2.00 1.45
N LEU A 232 2.86 -1.45 1.26
CA LEU A 232 3.86 -2.01 0.35
C LEU A 232 5.01 -2.58 1.16
N LYS A 233 5.05 -3.91 1.27
CA LYS A 233 6.09 -4.63 2.01
C LYS A 233 7.37 -4.68 1.19
N ILE A 234 8.49 -4.36 1.83
CA ILE A 234 9.84 -4.50 1.25
C ILE A 234 10.30 -5.95 1.36
N ASN A 235 10.81 -6.47 0.25
CA ASN A 235 11.50 -7.76 0.19
C ASN A 235 12.92 -7.50 -0.32
N SER A 236 13.86 -7.35 0.62
CA SER A 236 15.26 -7.06 0.33
C SER A 236 15.89 -8.15 -0.52
N VAL A 237 16.67 -7.73 -1.52
CA VAL A 237 17.48 -8.64 -2.34
C VAL A 237 18.96 -8.41 -2.06
N ALA A 238 19.81 -9.31 -2.56
CA ALA A 238 21.24 -9.20 -2.36
C ALA A 238 21.78 -7.85 -2.88
N SER A 239 22.74 -7.27 -2.16
CA SER A 239 23.43 -6.06 -2.60
C SER A 239 24.00 -6.24 -4.01
N GLY A 240 23.92 -5.21 -4.85
CA GLY A 240 24.35 -5.24 -6.25
C GLY A 240 23.37 -5.93 -7.23
N THR A 241 22.23 -6.45 -6.77
CA THR A 241 21.22 -7.05 -7.67
C THR A 241 20.62 -6.01 -8.62
N ILE A 242 20.95 -6.05 -9.90
CA ILE A 242 20.31 -5.23 -10.95
C ILE A 242 19.13 -6.01 -11.55
N GLY A 243 17.98 -5.35 -11.72
CA GLY A 243 16.75 -6.03 -12.16
C GLY A 243 16.55 -6.12 -13.66
N ALA A 244 16.96 -5.09 -14.41
CA ALA A 244 16.83 -5.02 -15.87
C ALA A 244 17.93 -4.15 -16.47
N TRP A 245 18.12 -4.24 -17.79
CA TRP A 245 18.87 -3.19 -18.49
C TRP A 245 18.08 -1.88 -18.46
N GLN A 246 16.82 -1.90 -18.90
CA GLN A 246 15.80 -0.88 -18.59
C GLN A 246 14.43 -1.55 -18.40
N TYR A 247 13.54 -0.90 -17.65
CA TYR A 247 12.11 -1.21 -17.63
C TYR A 247 11.37 -0.36 -18.68
N THR A 248 10.25 -0.88 -19.18
CA THR A 248 9.44 -0.25 -20.25
C THR A 248 7.98 -0.20 -19.89
#